data_AF-A0A961GHR7-F1
#
_entry.id   AF-A0A961GHR7-F1
#
_cell.length_a   1.000
_cell.length_b   1.000
_cell.length_c   1.000
_cell.angle_alpha   90.00
_cell.angle_beta   90.00
_cell.angle_gamma   90.00
#
_symmetry.space_group_name_H-M   'P 1'
#
loop_
_entity.id
_entity.type
_entity.pdbx_description
1 polymer ?
#
loop_
_entity_poly.entity_id
_entity_poly.type
_entity_poly.pdbx_seq_one_letter_code
_entity_poly.pdbx_strand_id
1 'polypeptide(L)'
;MKLTRALGLSAIAATVLVSGCTSTVVEGRAVDDGKGCKISRVTMQCIDGLETGVETTSPTAAPRVNPSSVPGGVQACDGSQCSFSAGDDEVSLLVSESLTDVWNMWNSIGAGFELTMYKNGIGNCDGNSPSAAAWVCPSTSRGGWSPAVLRSWAEKRGATLRDTVRATVAHEAGHMVLEKYNNDSDDLMTNELRADCMAGIYSKWSVNTEYSAMGELPLSVMQRVLYGSKSKKAIETGFYKDIKDCAEYTP
;
A
#
# COMPACT_ATOMS: atom_id res chain seq x y z
N MET A 1 13.66 1.07 42.03
CA MET A 1 12.92 2.10 41.26
C MET A 1 12.56 1.53 39.89
N LYS A 2 11.27 1.26 39.66
CA LYS A 2 10.68 1.05 38.32
C LYS A 2 9.38 1.85 38.34
N LEU A 3 9.27 2.83 37.45
CA LEU A 3 8.06 3.62 37.27
C LEU A 3 7.44 3.19 35.94
N THR A 4 6.45 2.32 36.04
CA THR A 4 5.44 2.08 35.02
C THR A 4 4.48 3.27 35.04
N ARG A 5 4.08 3.78 33.86
CA ARG A 5 2.90 4.64 33.75
C ARG A 5 2.00 4.15 32.62
N ALA A 6 0.75 3.91 33.02
CA ALA A 6 -0.41 3.72 32.17
C ALA A 6 -1.23 5.03 32.16
N LEU A 7 -1.86 5.32 31.03
CA LEU A 7 -2.96 6.25 30.80
C LEU A 7 -3.79 5.57 29.70
N GLY A 8 -5.10 5.38 29.73
CA GLY A 8 -6.19 5.86 30.57
C GLY A 8 -7.43 5.74 29.67
N LEU A 9 -8.19 4.65 29.82
CA LEU A 9 -9.39 4.38 29.03
C LEU A 9 -10.58 5.13 29.65
N SER A 10 -11.13 6.10 28.93
CA SER A 10 -12.47 6.63 29.20
C SER A 10 -13.47 5.89 28.32
N ALA A 11 -14.33 5.11 28.98
CA ALA A 11 -15.47 4.44 28.37
C ALA A 11 -16.59 5.45 28.11
N ILE A 12 -17.12 5.46 26.89
CA ILE A 12 -18.47 5.95 26.61
C ILE A 12 -19.31 4.71 26.31
N ALA A 13 -20.21 4.38 27.23
CA ALA A 13 -21.20 3.35 27.05
C ALA A 13 -22.28 3.86 26.08
N ALA A 14 -22.35 3.26 24.89
CA ALA A 14 -23.50 3.39 24.01
C ALA A 14 -24.38 2.14 24.21
N THR A 15 -25.42 2.28 25.03
CA THR A 15 -26.45 1.25 25.19
C THR A 15 -27.38 1.34 23.98
N VAL A 16 -27.13 0.54 22.96
CA VAL A 16 -28.13 0.29 21.90
C VAL A 16 -28.97 -0.90 22.34
N LEU A 17 -30.18 -0.61 22.82
CA LEU A 17 -31.22 -1.63 22.98
C LEU A 17 -31.72 -2.02 21.59
N VAL A 18 -31.09 -3.02 20.98
CA VAL A 18 -31.72 -3.79 19.90
C VAL A 18 -32.51 -4.91 20.59
N SER A 19 -33.82 -4.88 20.44
CA SER A 19 -34.72 -5.92 20.94
C SER A 19 -34.34 -7.27 20.33
N GLY A 20 -33.89 -8.21 21.15
CA GLY A 20 -33.69 -9.61 20.73
C GLY A 20 -32.68 -10.42 21.55
N CYS A 21 -31.63 -9.79 22.09
CA CYS A 21 -30.56 -10.52 22.77
C CYS A 21 -30.35 -10.03 24.21
N THR A 22 -30.63 -10.87 25.21
CA THR A 22 -30.30 -10.56 26.60
C THR A 22 -28.84 -10.88 26.89
N SER A 23 -28.03 -9.83 27.07
CA SER A 23 -26.67 -9.94 27.59
C SER A 23 -26.73 -10.07 29.12
N THR A 24 -26.75 -11.30 29.65
CA THR A 24 -26.37 -11.53 31.05
C THR A 24 -24.85 -11.66 31.13
N VAL A 25 -24.27 -10.74 31.90
CA VAL A 25 -22.83 -10.46 32.00
C VAL A 25 -22.14 -11.45 32.91
N VAL A 26 -21.06 -12.10 32.43
CA VAL A 26 -19.76 -12.20 33.13
C VAL A 26 -18.67 -12.26 32.03
N GLU A 27 -17.72 -11.32 32.04
CA GLU A 27 -16.48 -11.31 31.21
C GLU A 27 -16.53 -10.99 29.70
N GLY A 28 -17.53 -10.25 29.21
CA GLY A 28 -17.38 -9.48 27.94
C GLY A 28 -17.08 -10.29 26.68
N ARG A 29 -17.29 -11.61 26.69
CA ARG A 29 -17.28 -12.47 25.51
C ARG A 29 -18.70 -12.96 25.24
N ALA A 30 -19.16 -12.83 24.00
CA ALA A 30 -20.39 -13.49 23.57
C ALA A 30 -20.21 -15.02 23.69
N VAL A 31 -21.21 -15.71 24.23
CA VAL A 31 -21.27 -17.18 24.31
C VAL A 31 -22.43 -17.64 23.44
N ASP A 32 -22.18 -18.66 22.60
CA ASP A 32 -23.20 -19.29 21.77
C ASP A 32 -24.22 -20.00 22.68
N ASP A 33 -25.47 -19.55 22.67
CA ASP A 33 -26.56 -20.09 23.49
C ASP A 33 -27.30 -21.25 22.80
N GLY A 34 -26.81 -21.69 21.64
CA GLY A 34 -27.39 -22.79 20.87
C GLY A 34 -28.72 -22.42 20.18
N LYS A 35 -29.11 -21.13 20.15
CA LYS A 35 -30.33 -20.65 19.48
C LYS A 35 -30.10 -19.99 18.13
N GLY A 36 -28.90 -20.15 17.55
CA GLY A 36 -28.61 -19.76 16.16
C GLY A 36 -27.85 -18.45 15.99
N CYS A 37 -27.29 -17.88 17.06
CA CYS A 37 -26.45 -16.69 16.94
C CYS A 37 -25.05 -17.04 16.39
N LYS A 38 -24.65 -16.45 15.25
CA LYS A 38 -23.27 -16.59 14.74
C LYS A 38 -22.41 -15.44 15.27
N ILE A 39 -21.35 -15.79 16.01
CA ILE A 39 -20.40 -14.82 16.54
C ILE A 39 -19.42 -14.40 15.43
N SER A 40 -19.35 -13.09 15.16
CA SER A 40 -18.35 -12.53 14.25
C SER A 40 -16.95 -12.65 14.85
N ARG A 41 -16.00 -13.27 14.12
CA ARG A 41 -14.59 -13.37 14.55
C ARG A 41 -13.84 -12.03 14.49
N VAL A 42 -14.40 -11.04 13.81
CA VAL A 42 -13.79 -9.70 13.65
C VAL A 42 -14.20 -8.77 14.78
N THR A 43 -15.45 -8.86 15.25
CA THR A 43 -16.01 -7.93 16.24
C THR A 43 -16.41 -8.57 17.57
N MET A 44 -16.37 -9.91 17.67
CA MET A 44 -16.84 -10.70 18.83
C MET A 44 -18.30 -10.45 19.23
N GLN A 45 -19.11 -9.92 18.31
CA GLN A 45 -20.53 -9.64 18.53
C GLN A 45 -21.42 -10.71 17.91
N CYS A 46 -22.60 -10.87 18.51
CA CYS A 46 -23.65 -11.79 18.10
C CYS A 46 -24.49 -11.13 17.00
N ILE A 47 -24.60 -11.76 15.82
CA ILE A 47 -25.39 -11.25 14.69
C ILE A 47 -26.63 -12.13 14.54
N ASP A 48 -27.80 -11.50 14.54
CA ASP A 48 -29.09 -12.18 14.41
C ASP A 48 -29.27 -12.67 12.96
N GLY A 49 -29.72 -13.92 12.79
CA GLY A 49 -29.71 -14.64 11.51
C GLY A 49 -30.75 -14.20 10.48
N LEU A 50 -31.39 -13.05 10.66
CA LEU A 50 -32.51 -12.56 9.86
C LEU A 50 -32.18 -11.40 8.91
N GLU A 51 -30.94 -10.89 8.88
CA GLU A 51 -30.50 -9.89 7.89
C GLU A 51 -29.83 -10.50 6.64
N THR A 52 -30.03 -11.79 6.37
CA THR A 52 -29.70 -12.36 5.05
C THR A 52 -30.81 -12.05 4.05
N GLY A 53 -30.84 -10.81 3.55
CA GLY A 53 -31.80 -10.37 2.54
C GLY A 53 -31.42 -9.12 1.75
N VAL A 54 -30.29 -8.47 2.06
CA VAL A 54 -29.75 -7.43 1.20
C VAL A 54 -28.55 -8.04 0.47
N GLU A 55 -28.75 -8.40 -0.79
CA GLU A 55 -27.64 -8.47 -1.74
C GLU A 55 -26.97 -7.08 -1.72
N THR A 56 -25.93 -6.95 -0.90
CA THR A 56 -24.94 -5.91 -1.10
C THR A 56 -24.21 -6.31 -2.36
N THR A 57 -24.76 -5.88 -3.49
CA THR A 57 -23.97 -5.74 -4.71
C THR A 57 -22.80 -4.86 -4.29
N SER A 58 -21.61 -5.48 -4.18
CA SER A 58 -20.38 -4.70 -4.11
C SER A 58 -20.47 -3.69 -5.25
N PRO A 59 -20.21 -2.38 -5.01
CA PRO A 59 -20.23 -1.42 -6.09
C PRO A 59 -19.38 -2.00 -7.20
N THR A 60 -19.97 -2.14 -8.38
CA THR A 60 -19.25 -2.65 -9.55
C THR A 60 -17.96 -1.86 -9.64
N ALA A 61 -16.82 -2.55 -9.61
CA ALA A 61 -15.54 -1.90 -9.78
C ALA A 61 -15.66 -0.99 -11.01
N ALA A 62 -15.33 0.30 -10.86
CA ALA A 62 -15.32 1.22 -11.98
C ALA A 62 -14.58 0.54 -13.15
N PRO A 63 -15.04 0.69 -14.40
CA PRO A 63 -14.37 0.09 -15.55
C PRO A 63 -12.88 0.41 -15.44
N ARG A 64 -12.04 -0.62 -15.31
CA ARG A 64 -10.58 -0.44 -15.33
C ARG A 64 -10.23 -0.03 -16.75
N VAL A 65 -10.13 1.27 -16.99
CA VAL A 65 -9.60 1.79 -18.24
C VAL A 65 -8.09 1.65 -18.12
N ASN A 66 -7.52 0.75 -18.90
CA ASN A 66 -6.08 0.56 -18.94
C ASN A 66 -5.41 1.90 -19.25
N PRO A 67 -4.35 2.30 -18.51
CA PRO A 67 -3.48 3.36 -18.98
C PRO A 67 -2.92 2.94 -20.33
N SER A 68 -2.90 3.89 -21.28
CA SER A 68 -2.17 3.69 -22.53
C SER A 68 -0.70 3.50 -22.20
N SER A 69 -0.02 2.56 -22.87
CA SER A 69 1.43 2.42 -22.72
C SER A 69 2.09 3.76 -23.01
N VAL A 70 2.92 4.23 -22.07
CA VAL A 70 3.70 5.46 -22.25
C VAL A 70 4.96 5.08 -23.03
N PRO A 71 5.16 5.56 -24.26
CA PRO A 71 6.43 5.36 -24.95
C PRO A 71 7.53 6.12 -24.20
N GLY A 72 8.56 5.41 -23.72
CA GLY A 72 9.77 6.01 -23.14
C GLY A 72 9.67 6.47 -21.68
N GLY A 73 9.09 5.66 -20.79
CA GLY A 73 9.09 5.93 -19.35
C GLY A 73 9.13 4.66 -18.53
N VAL A 74 7.96 4.10 -18.23
CA VAL A 74 7.83 2.92 -17.37
C VAL A 74 7.11 1.77 -18.06
N GLN A 75 7.48 0.54 -17.68
CA GLN A 75 6.90 -0.69 -18.22
C GLN A 75 6.78 -1.75 -17.11
N ALA A 76 5.67 -2.48 -17.11
CA ALA A 76 5.51 -3.71 -16.34
C ALA A 76 5.41 -4.88 -17.32
N CYS A 77 6.21 -5.93 -17.13
CA CYS A 77 6.29 -7.05 -18.06
C CYS A 77 6.12 -8.42 -17.37
N ASP A 78 5.35 -9.31 -17.98
CA ASP A 78 5.32 -10.75 -17.70
C ASP A 78 6.07 -11.48 -18.83
N GLY A 79 7.35 -11.78 -18.60
CA GLY A 79 8.24 -12.26 -19.65
C GLY A 79 8.39 -11.23 -20.79
N SER A 80 7.87 -11.56 -21.97
CA SER A 80 7.90 -10.69 -23.15
C SER A 80 6.65 -9.81 -23.32
N GLN A 81 5.61 -10.05 -22.52
CA GLN A 81 4.37 -9.30 -22.59
C GLN A 81 4.45 -8.09 -21.64
N CYS A 82 4.45 -6.88 -22.19
CA CYS A 82 4.45 -5.63 -21.41
C CYS A 82 3.15 -4.81 -21.57
N SER A 83 2.09 -5.48 -22.02
CA SER A 83 0.77 -4.92 -22.21
C SER A 83 -0.24 -5.81 -21.50
N PHE A 84 -0.99 -5.24 -20.57
CA PHE A 84 -2.01 -5.96 -19.81
C PHE A 84 -3.42 -5.48 -20.19
N SER A 85 -4.37 -6.40 -20.08
CA SER A 85 -5.79 -6.28 -20.38
C SER A 85 -6.62 -6.73 -19.17
N ALA A 86 -7.91 -6.39 -19.12
CA ALA A 86 -8.78 -6.74 -17.99
C ALA A 86 -8.87 -8.25 -17.68
N GLY A 87 -8.46 -9.13 -18.59
CA GLY A 87 -8.38 -10.58 -18.37
C GLY A 87 -7.06 -11.08 -17.77
N ASP A 88 -6.04 -10.22 -17.64
CA ASP A 88 -4.75 -10.55 -17.05
C ASP A 88 -4.80 -10.58 -15.51
N ASP A 89 -3.74 -11.12 -14.91
CA ASP A 89 -3.59 -11.19 -13.45
C ASP A 89 -3.73 -9.81 -12.79
N GLU A 90 -4.59 -9.73 -11.77
CA GLU A 90 -4.94 -8.47 -11.09
C GLU A 90 -3.72 -7.70 -10.56
N VAL A 91 -2.71 -8.41 -10.03
CA VAL A 91 -1.50 -7.73 -9.53
C VAL A 91 -0.72 -7.11 -10.68
N SER A 92 -0.63 -7.82 -11.81
CA SER A 92 0.08 -7.34 -12.99
C SER A 92 -0.57 -6.08 -13.57
N LEU A 93 -1.92 -6.05 -13.60
CA LEU A 93 -2.69 -4.85 -13.95
C LEU A 93 -2.43 -3.69 -12.99
N LEU A 94 -2.53 -3.95 -11.68
CA LEU A 94 -2.31 -2.91 -10.66
C LEU A 94 -0.88 -2.36 -10.67
N VAL A 95 0.13 -3.18 -10.94
CA VAL A 95 1.53 -2.73 -11.05
C VAL A 95 1.69 -1.84 -12.27
N SER A 96 1.12 -2.21 -13.41
CA SER A 96 1.13 -1.40 -14.63
C SER A 96 0.43 -0.05 -14.44
N GLU A 97 -0.78 -0.06 -13.87
CA GLU A 97 -1.54 1.15 -13.52
C GLU A 97 -0.74 2.05 -12.57
N SER A 98 -0.20 1.46 -11.49
CA SER A 98 0.52 2.21 -10.47
C SER A 98 1.84 2.78 -10.96
N LEU A 99 2.58 2.04 -11.81
CA LEU A 99 3.82 2.56 -12.37
C LEU A 99 3.55 3.79 -13.22
N THR A 100 2.52 3.73 -14.06
CA THR A 100 2.11 4.85 -14.91
C THR A 100 1.70 6.05 -14.07
N ASP A 101 0.88 5.85 -13.03
CA ASP A 101 0.39 6.90 -12.15
C ASP A 101 1.55 7.60 -11.39
N VAL A 102 2.44 6.81 -10.80
CA VAL A 102 3.63 7.31 -10.10
C VAL A 102 4.59 8.02 -11.06
N TRP A 103 4.81 7.48 -12.27
CA TRP A 103 5.65 8.12 -13.28
C TRP A 103 5.08 9.46 -13.73
N ASN A 104 3.76 9.56 -13.96
CA ASN A 104 3.11 10.82 -14.32
C ASN A 104 3.34 11.90 -13.26
N MET A 105 3.22 11.53 -11.98
CA MET A 105 3.52 12.43 -10.87
C MET A 105 4.95 12.97 -10.97
N TRP A 106 5.94 12.08 -11.00
CA TRP A 106 7.35 12.48 -11.02
C TRP A 106 7.72 13.25 -12.29
N ASN A 107 7.17 12.87 -13.43
CA ASN A 107 7.39 13.56 -14.70
C ASN A 107 6.80 14.98 -14.69
N SER A 108 5.62 15.18 -14.08
CA SER A 108 4.96 16.49 -13.99
C SER A 108 5.79 17.55 -13.25
N ILE A 109 6.71 17.12 -12.39
CA ILE A 109 7.61 17.98 -11.60
C ILE A 109 9.06 17.90 -12.08
N GLY A 110 9.31 17.41 -13.31
CA GLY A 110 10.64 17.34 -13.92
C GLY A 110 11.55 16.24 -13.38
N ALA A 111 11.01 15.33 -12.55
CA ALA A 111 11.71 14.22 -11.91
C ALA A 111 11.39 12.86 -12.58
N GLY A 112 10.96 12.87 -13.85
CA GLY A 112 10.71 11.63 -14.61
C GLY A 112 11.92 10.70 -14.63
N PHE A 113 11.64 9.40 -14.67
CA PHE A 113 12.60 8.30 -14.63
C PHE A 113 12.21 7.21 -15.65
N GLU A 114 13.15 6.32 -15.92
CA GLU A 114 12.91 5.11 -16.73
C GLU A 114 12.91 3.87 -15.84
N LEU A 115 11.95 2.96 -16.01
CA LEU A 115 11.91 1.71 -15.25
C LEU A 115 11.12 0.63 -15.97
N THR A 116 11.74 -0.52 -16.21
CA THR A 116 11.04 -1.75 -16.60
C THR A 116 11.03 -2.73 -15.44
N MET A 117 9.86 -3.01 -14.87
CA MET A 117 9.69 -4.05 -13.87
C MET A 117 9.27 -5.38 -14.52
N TYR A 118 9.75 -6.51 -13.97
CA TYR A 118 9.41 -7.85 -14.42
C TYR A 118 8.69 -8.67 -13.34
N LYS A 119 7.59 -9.33 -13.72
CA LYS A 119 6.88 -10.26 -12.85
C LYS A 119 7.79 -11.40 -12.42
N ASN A 120 7.76 -11.72 -11.14
CA ASN A 120 8.63 -12.69 -10.49
C ASN A 120 10.12 -12.37 -10.62
N GLY A 121 10.49 -11.13 -10.92
CA GLY A 121 11.87 -10.64 -10.87
C GLY A 121 12.82 -11.31 -11.85
N ILE A 122 12.56 -11.18 -13.15
CA ILE A 122 13.51 -11.64 -14.18
C ILE A 122 14.60 -10.57 -14.36
N GLY A 123 15.81 -10.88 -13.88
CA GLY A 123 16.99 -10.00 -13.94
C GLY A 123 17.24 -9.39 -12.57
N ASN A 124 18.49 -9.28 -12.13
CA ASN A 124 18.81 -8.86 -10.76
C ASN A 124 19.73 -7.64 -10.76
N CYS A 125 19.74 -6.93 -9.63
CA CYS A 125 20.76 -5.94 -9.25
C CYS A 125 22.02 -6.53 -8.63
N ASP A 126 22.30 -7.82 -8.83
CA ASP A 126 23.24 -8.66 -8.04
C ASP A 126 22.60 -9.45 -6.87
N GLY A 127 21.39 -9.98 -7.03
CA GLY A 127 20.88 -11.03 -6.17
C GLY A 127 19.38 -11.25 -6.24
N ASN A 128 18.95 -12.50 -6.36
CA ASN A 128 17.55 -12.86 -6.19
C ASN A 128 17.21 -12.73 -4.70
N SER A 129 16.36 -11.77 -4.34
CA SER A 129 15.66 -11.79 -3.05
C SER A 129 14.24 -12.32 -3.28
N PRO A 130 14.02 -13.65 -3.22
CA PRO A 130 12.69 -14.24 -3.46
C PRO A 130 11.64 -13.79 -2.43
N SER A 131 12.06 -13.12 -1.36
CA SER A 131 11.21 -12.57 -0.31
C SER A 131 10.74 -11.13 -0.53
N ALA A 132 11.31 -10.40 -1.49
CA ALA A 132 10.94 -9.01 -1.72
C ALA A 132 9.57 -8.88 -2.41
N ALA A 133 8.77 -7.89 -2.01
CA ALA A 133 7.51 -7.59 -2.68
C ALA A 133 7.75 -6.96 -4.04
N ALA A 134 8.72 -6.06 -4.09
CA ALA A 134 9.30 -5.49 -5.29
C ALA A 134 10.77 -5.12 -5.03
N TRP A 135 11.49 -4.77 -6.09
CA TRP A 135 12.85 -4.24 -6.04
C TRP A 135 13.13 -3.48 -7.34
N VAL A 136 14.11 -2.57 -7.31
CA VAL A 136 14.61 -1.87 -8.50
C VAL A 136 16.13 -1.73 -8.52
N CYS A 137 16.63 -1.44 -9.71
CA CYS A 137 17.99 -1.17 -10.09
C CYS A 137 18.08 0.16 -10.82
N PRO A 138 18.40 1.25 -10.12
CA PRO A 138 18.57 2.55 -10.75
C PRO A 138 19.58 2.52 -11.90
N SER A 139 20.73 1.86 -11.70
CA SER A 139 21.81 1.77 -12.68
C SER A 139 21.46 1.08 -14.00
N THR A 140 20.42 0.24 -14.03
CA THR A 140 20.00 -0.50 -15.23
C THR A 140 18.55 -0.24 -15.63
N SER A 141 17.86 0.67 -14.93
CA SER A 141 16.44 0.97 -15.14
C SER A 141 15.55 -0.29 -15.10
N ARG A 142 15.88 -1.24 -14.23
CA ARG A 142 15.18 -2.54 -14.13
C ARG A 142 14.63 -2.78 -12.75
N GLY A 143 13.58 -3.58 -12.65
CA GLY A 143 13.00 -3.98 -11.38
C GLY A 143 12.24 -5.28 -11.47
N GLY A 144 11.64 -5.67 -10.36
CA GLY A 144 10.77 -6.83 -10.32
C GLY A 144 9.72 -6.72 -9.23
N TRP A 145 8.67 -7.52 -9.36
CA TRP A 145 7.66 -7.68 -8.32
C TRP A 145 7.26 -9.13 -8.11
N SER A 146 6.79 -9.46 -6.92
CA SER A 146 6.26 -10.78 -6.57
C SER A 146 4.75 -10.70 -6.29
N PRO A 147 3.89 -11.25 -7.18
CA PRO A 147 2.45 -11.28 -6.97
C PRO A 147 2.02 -11.99 -5.69
N ALA A 148 2.76 -13.03 -5.28
CA ALA A 148 2.47 -13.78 -4.06
C ALA A 148 2.79 -12.94 -2.81
N VAL A 149 3.93 -12.25 -2.80
CA VAL A 149 4.35 -11.43 -1.66
C VAL A 149 3.45 -10.20 -1.51
N LEU A 150 3.08 -9.53 -2.61
CA LEU A 150 2.18 -8.38 -2.60
C LEU A 150 0.79 -8.73 -2.03
N ARG A 151 0.23 -9.88 -2.40
CA ARG A 151 -1.02 -10.38 -1.81
C ARG A 151 -0.85 -10.66 -0.31
N SER A 152 0.23 -11.33 0.08
CA SER A 152 0.51 -11.61 1.48
C SER A 152 0.68 -10.32 2.31
N TRP A 153 1.29 -9.28 1.74
CA TRP A 153 1.44 -7.98 2.38
C TRP A 153 0.10 -7.27 2.57
N ALA A 154 -0.78 -7.30 1.57
CA ALA A 154 -2.11 -6.71 1.67
C ALA A 154 -2.90 -7.29 2.87
N GLU A 155 -2.91 -8.62 2.98
CA GLU A 155 -3.54 -9.34 4.10
C GLU A 155 -2.89 -8.99 5.44
N LYS A 156 -1.55 -9.15 5.54
CA LYS A 156 -0.81 -8.94 6.80
C LYS A 156 -0.89 -7.52 7.31
N ARG A 157 -1.03 -6.54 6.41
CA ARG A 157 -1.00 -5.11 6.73
C ARG A 157 -2.40 -4.49 6.77
N GLY A 158 -3.47 -5.26 6.54
CA GLY A 158 -4.84 -4.74 6.57
C GLY A 158 -5.04 -3.59 5.58
N ALA A 159 -4.58 -3.77 4.36
CA ALA A 159 -4.73 -2.82 3.25
C ALA A 159 -5.32 -3.55 2.04
N THR A 160 -5.93 -2.81 1.12
CA THR A 160 -6.37 -3.41 -0.15
C THR A 160 -5.16 -3.83 -0.97
N LEU A 161 -5.34 -4.78 -1.90
CA LEU A 161 -4.28 -5.15 -2.83
C LEU A 161 -3.85 -3.94 -3.68
N ARG A 162 -4.81 -3.14 -4.13
CA ARG A 162 -4.58 -1.88 -4.87
C ARG A 162 -3.66 -0.94 -4.10
N ASP A 163 -3.98 -0.64 -2.85
CA ASP A 163 -3.18 0.29 -2.03
C ASP A 163 -1.79 -0.27 -1.72
N THR A 164 -1.71 -1.58 -1.51
CA THR A 164 -0.44 -2.28 -1.24
C THR A 164 0.49 -2.19 -2.45
N VAL A 165 -0.04 -2.46 -3.65
CA VAL A 165 0.72 -2.32 -4.90
C VAL A 165 1.15 -0.87 -5.09
N ARG A 166 0.22 0.09 -4.92
CA ARG A 166 0.51 1.51 -5.12
C ARG A 166 1.59 2.05 -4.20
N ALA A 167 1.50 1.71 -2.91
CA ALA A 167 2.51 2.09 -1.93
C ALA A 167 3.88 1.45 -2.22
N THR A 168 3.90 0.18 -2.62
CA THR A 168 5.13 -0.53 -2.96
C THR A 168 5.79 0.08 -4.20
N VAL A 169 5.03 0.32 -5.27
CA VAL A 169 5.56 0.94 -6.50
C VAL A 169 6.03 2.37 -6.25
N ALA A 170 5.34 3.14 -5.40
CA ALA A 170 5.78 4.49 -5.03
C ALA A 170 7.12 4.50 -4.29
N HIS A 171 7.35 3.52 -3.40
CA HIS A 171 8.65 3.30 -2.76
C HIS A 171 9.72 2.97 -3.80
N GLU A 172 9.47 1.99 -4.69
CA GLU A 172 10.44 1.60 -5.72
C GLU A 172 10.79 2.75 -6.68
N ALA A 173 9.81 3.54 -7.09
CA ALA A 173 10.06 4.74 -7.88
C ALA A 173 10.89 5.78 -7.11
N GLY A 174 10.77 5.83 -5.79
CA GLY A 174 11.59 6.66 -4.93
C GLY A 174 13.08 6.39 -5.10
N HIS A 175 13.49 5.12 -5.17
CA HIS A 175 14.88 4.74 -5.48
C HIS A 175 15.33 5.26 -6.85
N MET A 176 14.47 5.15 -7.86
CA MET A 176 14.77 5.64 -9.22
C MET A 176 14.94 7.15 -9.28
N VAL A 177 14.12 7.89 -8.53
CA VAL A 177 14.20 9.35 -8.48
C VAL A 177 15.44 9.80 -7.73
N LEU A 178 15.81 9.13 -6.62
CA LEU A 178 16.99 9.47 -5.82
C LEU A 178 18.29 9.41 -6.60
N GLU A 179 18.46 8.41 -7.48
CA GLU A 179 19.62 8.26 -8.37
C GLU A 179 19.85 9.52 -9.21
N LYS A 180 18.77 10.13 -9.74
CA LYS A 180 18.85 11.36 -10.54
C LYS A 180 19.41 12.55 -9.76
N TYR A 181 19.25 12.55 -8.43
CA TYR A 181 19.79 13.58 -7.54
C TYR A 181 21.17 13.21 -6.98
N ASN A 182 21.82 12.16 -7.51
CA ASN A 182 23.18 11.72 -7.18
C ASN A 182 23.40 11.59 -5.67
N ASN A 183 22.41 11.04 -4.99
CA ASN A 183 22.34 11.00 -3.54
C ASN A 183 22.72 9.61 -3.01
N ASP A 184 23.83 9.10 -3.53
CA ASP A 184 24.34 7.78 -3.22
C ASP A 184 24.73 7.72 -1.74
N SER A 185 24.22 6.69 -1.07
CA SER A 185 24.64 6.31 0.27
C SER A 185 24.93 4.83 0.25
N ASP A 186 26.09 4.44 0.78
CA ASP A 186 26.44 3.01 0.95
C ASP A 186 25.60 2.35 2.06
N ASP A 187 24.88 3.14 2.88
CA ASP A 187 23.96 2.63 3.89
C ASP A 187 22.59 2.31 3.28
N LEU A 188 22.31 1.01 3.18
CA LEU A 188 21.05 0.47 2.68
C LEU A 188 19.84 1.05 3.44
N MET A 189 19.90 1.13 4.77
CA MET A 189 18.79 1.65 5.57
C MET A 189 18.45 3.11 5.24
N THR A 190 19.47 3.93 5.01
CA THR A 190 19.28 5.32 4.60
C THR A 190 18.60 5.39 3.24
N ASN A 191 19.01 4.57 2.27
CA ASN A 191 18.36 4.54 0.95
C ASN A 191 16.89 4.10 1.02
N GLU A 192 16.59 3.05 1.79
CA GLU A 192 15.22 2.59 2.02
C GLU A 192 14.33 3.68 2.64
N LEU A 193 14.85 4.43 3.61
CA LEU A 193 14.08 5.52 4.23
C LEU A 193 13.93 6.74 3.32
N ARG A 194 14.92 7.04 2.49
CA ARG A 194 14.79 8.10 1.48
C ARG A 194 13.72 7.71 0.44
N ALA A 195 13.66 6.44 0.03
CA ALA A 195 12.61 5.93 -0.84
C ALA A 195 11.22 5.98 -0.18
N ASP A 196 11.12 5.62 1.11
CA ASP A 196 9.90 5.79 1.91
C ASP A 196 9.46 7.26 1.99
N CYS A 197 10.41 8.20 2.11
CA CYS A 197 10.14 9.63 2.05
C CYS A 197 9.57 10.03 0.68
N MET A 198 10.20 9.61 -0.41
CA MET A 198 9.69 9.86 -1.77
C MET A 198 8.28 9.27 -1.97
N ALA A 199 7.99 8.09 -1.42
CA ALA A 199 6.64 7.52 -1.43
C ALA A 199 5.62 8.41 -0.70
N GLY A 200 6.03 9.09 0.38
CA GLY A 200 5.22 10.10 1.08
C GLY A 200 4.77 11.26 0.17
N ILE A 201 5.66 11.72 -0.72
CA ILE A 201 5.34 12.77 -1.71
C ILE A 201 4.25 12.29 -2.67
N TYR A 202 4.32 11.04 -3.13
CA TYR A 202 3.27 10.44 -3.96
C TYR A 202 1.92 10.37 -3.22
N SER A 203 1.92 10.05 -1.92
CA SER A 203 0.69 10.09 -1.11
C SER A 203 0.08 11.50 -1.09
N LYS A 204 0.90 12.55 -0.83
CA LYS A 204 0.50 13.97 -0.88
C LYS A 204 -0.08 14.35 -2.24
N TRP A 205 0.51 13.85 -3.33
CA TRP A 205 0.03 14.10 -4.68
C TRP A 205 -1.33 13.42 -4.94
N SER A 206 -1.48 12.16 -4.54
CA SER A 206 -2.68 11.36 -4.82
C SER A 206 -3.94 11.82 -4.07
N VAL A 207 -3.79 12.45 -2.89
CA VAL A 207 -4.93 12.98 -2.12
C VAL A 207 -5.58 14.20 -2.78
N ASN A 208 -4.91 14.80 -3.76
CA ASN A 208 -5.57 15.72 -4.68
C ASN A 208 -5.92 14.95 -5.95
N THR A 209 -7.15 14.44 -6.00
CA THR A 209 -7.65 13.47 -6.99
C THR A 209 -7.52 13.92 -8.44
N GLU A 210 -7.34 15.22 -8.69
CA GLU A 210 -7.09 15.77 -10.03
C GLU A 210 -5.75 15.29 -10.63
N TYR A 211 -4.82 14.85 -9.79
CA TYR A 211 -3.52 14.42 -10.27
C TYR A 211 -3.41 12.90 -10.43
N SER A 212 -4.10 12.10 -9.60
CA SER A 212 -4.00 10.62 -9.60
C SER A 212 -5.13 9.94 -10.37
N ALA A 213 -4.80 9.24 -11.45
CA ALA A 213 -5.76 8.42 -12.18
C ALA A 213 -6.24 7.21 -11.35
N MET A 214 -5.48 6.81 -10.32
CA MET A 214 -5.85 5.72 -9.42
C MET A 214 -6.65 6.17 -8.19
N GLY A 215 -6.92 7.46 -8.03
CA GLY A 215 -7.61 8.04 -6.86
C GLY A 215 -6.69 8.25 -5.65
N GLU A 216 -7.27 8.49 -4.49
CA GLU A 216 -6.50 8.82 -3.28
C GLU A 216 -5.71 7.62 -2.73
N LEU A 217 -4.50 7.87 -2.21
CA LEU A 217 -3.77 6.94 -1.36
C LEU A 217 -3.39 7.67 -0.06
N PRO A 218 -4.21 7.56 0.99
CA PRO A 218 -4.01 8.33 2.22
C PRO A 218 -2.69 7.99 2.93
N LEU A 219 -2.11 9.00 3.59
CA LEU A 219 -0.88 8.86 4.38
C LEU A 219 -0.94 7.68 5.37
N SER A 220 -2.07 7.51 6.05
CA SER A 220 -2.29 6.44 7.03
C SER A 220 -2.30 5.04 6.41
N VAL A 221 -2.67 4.92 5.14
CA VAL A 221 -2.60 3.67 4.38
C VAL A 221 -1.16 3.42 3.95
N MET A 222 -0.48 4.43 3.42
CA MET A 222 0.94 4.36 3.04
C MET A 222 1.82 3.92 4.23
N GLN A 223 1.66 4.55 5.39
CA GLN A 223 2.36 4.23 6.64
C GLN A 223 2.05 2.84 7.21
N ARG A 224 0.88 2.29 6.86
CA ARG A 224 0.49 0.94 7.26
C ARG A 224 1.06 -0.10 6.31
N VAL A 225 1.11 0.19 5.02
CA VAL A 225 1.78 -0.66 4.03
C VAL A 225 3.28 -0.61 4.25
N LEU A 226 3.94 0.54 4.19
CA LEU A 226 5.39 0.67 4.39
C LEU A 226 5.71 0.72 5.91
N TYR A 227 5.38 -0.38 6.58
CA TYR A 227 5.36 -0.49 8.04
C TYR A 227 6.75 -0.45 8.67
N GLY A 228 6.91 0.39 9.69
CA GLY A 228 8.10 0.51 10.53
C GLY A 228 8.13 1.87 11.20
N SER A 229 8.65 2.01 12.43
CA SER A 229 8.67 3.32 13.10
C SER A 229 9.51 4.36 12.34
N LYS A 230 10.63 3.92 11.74
CA LYS A 230 11.47 4.76 10.88
C LYS A 230 10.79 5.09 9.54
N SER A 231 10.20 4.09 8.88
CA SER A 231 9.43 4.28 7.64
C SER A 231 8.29 5.27 7.81
N LYS A 232 7.51 5.17 8.90
CA LYS A 232 6.41 6.12 9.17
C LYS A 232 6.88 7.57 9.23
N LYS A 233 8.00 7.83 9.92
CA LYS A 233 8.61 9.18 10.03
C LYS A 233 9.10 9.67 8.68
N ALA A 234 9.74 8.81 7.88
CA ALA A 234 10.20 9.14 6.54
C ALA A 234 9.03 9.50 5.61
N ILE A 235 8.00 8.66 5.55
CA ILE A 235 6.78 8.88 4.75
C ILE A 235 6.09 10.18 5.16
N GLU A 236 5.95 10.43 6.47
CA GLU A 236 5.38 11.68 6.98
C GLU A 236 6.21 12.90 6.56
N THR A 237 7.53 12.77 6.60
CA THR A 237 8.44 13.82 6.14
C THR A 237 8.17 14.17 4.68
N GLY A 238 8.13 13.17 3.80
CA GLY A 238 7.84 13.41 2.38
C GLY A 238 6.45 13.96 2.11
N PHE A 239 5.43 13.51 2.87
CA PHE A 239 4.06 14.02 2.71
C PHE A 239 3.95 15.53 2.95
N TYR A 240 4.74 16.09 3.87
CA TYR A 240 4.70 17.51 4.20
C TYR A 240 5.83 18.33 3.59
N LYS A 241 6.72 17.72 2.79
CA LYS A 241 7.91 18.37 2.24
C LYS A 241 8.06 18.09 0.73
N ASP A 242 9.19 18.49 0.17
CA ASP A 242 9.53 18.34 -1.25
C ASP A 242 10.71 17.38 -1.44
N ILE A 243 11.04 17.09 -2.70
CA ILE A 243 12.07 16.12 -3.13
C ILE A 243 13.41 16.34 -2.42
N LYS A 244 13.87 17.59 -2.34
CA LYS A 244 15.16 17.95 -1.72
C LYS A 244 15.27 17.46 -0.28
N ASP A 245 14.18 17.52 0.47
CA ASP A 245 14.14 17.09 1.87
C ASP A 245 14.22 15.56 1.99
N CYS A 246 13.71 14.84 1.00
CA CYS A 246 13.84 13.38 0.93
C CYS A 246 15.21 12.95 0.43
N ALA A 247 15.87 13.72 -0.45
CA ALA A 247 17.26 13.45 -0.83
C ALA A 247 18.19 13.64 0.39
N GLU A 248 18.07 14.74 1.12
CA GLU A 248 18.92 14.98 2.29
C GLU A 248 18.54 14.15 3.53
N TYR A 249 17.46 13.35 3.46
CA TYR A 249 16.95 12.62 4.61
C TYR A 249 18.00 11.66 5.19
N THR A 250 18.30 11.88 6.47
CA THR A 250 19.04 10.96 7.34
C THR A 250 18.18 10.66 8.58
N PRO A 251 17.97 9.39 8.96
CA PRO A 251 17.03 8.98 10.02
C PRO A 251 17.15 9.67 11.39
#